data_AF-A0A927CC31-F1
#
_entry.id   AF-A0A927CC31-F1
#
_cell.length_a   1.000
_cell.length_b   1.000
_cell.length_c   1.000
_cell.angle_alpha   90.00
_cell.angle_beta   90.00
_cell.angle_gamma   90.00
#
_symmetry.space_group_name_H-M   'P 1'
#
loop_
_entity.id
_entity.type
_entity.pdbx_description
1 polymer ?
#
loop_
_entity_poly.entity_id
_entity_poly.type
_entity_poly.pdbx_seq_one_letter_code
_entity_poly.pdbx_strand_id
1 'polypeptide(L)'
;MTKYLDSLTGLLNHKAMEKHVQEKIGQDEQVALAMIDVDHFLEVNQILGSETGDQVLKQLAAVLKEEPGAEAYRVSGDEFALVLEGATLEQAFLQMERFRAKIEASADVFQLPQEHRITVTIGVAQYPRDGKTESALRRAASAALVSAKEIGRNQVALPPNEEMVMKSCYYPSTNVRRLKSLAEQLNKKESALLREALDDLLRKYDRSEVARKTKHPGHS
;
A
#
# COMPACT_ATOMS: atom_id res chain seq x y z
N MET A 1 16.13 -22.60 -5.91
CA MET A 1 16.34 -21.32 -5.19
C MET A 1 15.59 -20.13 -5.80
N THR A 2 15.03 -20.21 -7.00
CA THR A 2 14.35 -19.12 -7.73
C THR A 2 12.91 -18.79 -7.30
N LYS A 3 12.27 -19.58 -6.43
CA LYS A 3 10.83 -19.41 -6.09
C LYS A 3 10.52 -18.13 -5.29
N TYR A 4 11.51 -17.56 -4.62
CA TYR A 4 11.35 -16.45 -3.68
C TYR A 4 12.05 -15.16 -4.12
N LEU A 5 12.62 -15.12 -5.33
CA LEU A 5 13.30 -13.94 -5.85
C LEU A 5 12.49 -13.32 -6.99
N ASP A 6 12.55 -12.00 -7.09
CA ASP A 6 12.09 -11.23 -8.24
C ASP A 6 13.16 -11.24 -9.34
N SER A 7 12.75 -11.53 -10.58
CA SER A 7 13.70 -11.72 -11.69
C SER A 7 14.29 -10.42 -12.23
N LEU A 8 13.66 -9.27 -11.98
CA LEU A 8 14.14 -7.97 -12.48
C LEU A 8 15.14 -7.33 -11.52
N THR A 9 14.77 -7.31 -10.23
CA THR A 9 15.48 -6.55 -9.19
C THR A 9 16.40 -7.42 -8.35
N GLY A 10 16.19 -8.73 -8.33
CA GLY A 10 16.92 -9.66 -7.48
C GLY A 10 16.54 -9.59 -6.00
N LEU A 11 15.55 -8.77 -5.62
CA LEU A 11 14.98 -8.75 -4.27
C LEU A 11 14.18 -10.01 -3.99
N LEU A 12 13.87 -10.25 -2.72
CA LEU A 12 12.87 -11.23 -2.33
C LEU A 12 11.48 -10.80 -2.83
N ASN A 13 10.63 -11.76 -3.17
CA ASN A 13 9.31 -11.49 -3.72
C ASN A 13 8.21 -11.45 -2.64
N HIS A 14 6.99 -11.10 -3.05
CA HIS A 14 5.82 -11.07 -2.16
C HIS A 14 5.63 -12.33 -1.29
N LYS A 15 5.87 -13.53 -1.83
CA LYS A 15 5.70 -14.79 -1.08
C LYS A 15 6.74 -14.94 0.02
N ALA A 16 7.95 -14.41 -0.19
CA ALA A 16 8.99 -14.38 0.83
C ALA A 16 8.63 -13.39 1.95
N MET A 17 8.13 -12.21 1.57
CA MET A 17 7.66 -11.20 2.52
C MET A 17 6.52 -11.75 3.40
N GLU A 18 5.49 -12.34 2.79
CA GLU A 18 4.35 -12.92 3.50
C GLU A 18 4.83 -13.96 4.52
N LYS A 19 5.71 -14.87 4.10
CA LYS A 19 6.28 -15.90 4.98
C LYS A 19 7.06 -15.27 6.15
N HIS A 20 7.92 -14.29 5.87
CA HIS A 20 8.73 -13.64 6.89
C HIS A 20 7.84 -12.94 7.95
N VAL A 21 6.86 -12.15 7.51
CA VAL A 21 5.96 -11.46 8.44
C VAL A 21 5.10 -12.46 9.23
N GLN A 22 4.63 -13.56 8.61
CA GLN A 22 3.91 -14.62 9.32
C GLN A 22 4.77 -15.28 10.40
N GLU A 23 6.06 -15.53 10.13
CA GLU A 23 6.99 -16.11 11.10
C GLU A 23 7.17 -15.18 12.32
N LYS A 24 7.37 -13.88 12.10
CA LYS A 24 7.53 -12.88 13.17
C LYS A 24 6.27 -12.74 14.03
N ILE A 25 5.12 -12.68 13.39
CA ILE A 25 3.81 -12.66 14.08
C ILE A 25 3.59 -13.95 14.88
N GLY A 26 3.97 -15.11 14.33
CA GLY A 26 3.85 -16.39 15.03
C GLY A 26 4.75 -16.51 16.27
N GLN A 27 5.82 -15.73 16.32
CA GLN A 27 6.74 -15.62 17.46
C GLN A 27 6.33 -14.52 18.45
N ASP A 28 5.22 -13.81 18.19
CA ASP A 28 4.79 -12.63 18.96
C ASP A 28 5.86 -11.51 18.99
N GLU A 29 6.69 -11.44 17.94
CA GLU A 29 7.73 -10.43 17.78
C GLU A 29 7.17 -9.16 17.15
N GLN A 30 7.56 -8.00 17.68
CA GLN A 30 7.22 -6.71 17.08
C GLN A 30 7.84 -6.61 15.69
N VAL A 31 7.02 -6.27 14.70
CA VAL A 31 7.45 -6.07 13.32
C VAL A 31 6.66 -4.95 12.69
N ALA A 32 7.36 -4.02 12.04
CA ALA A 32 6.76 -2.99 11.20
C ALA A 32 6.89 -3.37 9.72
N LEU A 33 5.84 -3.09 8.97
CA LEU A 33 5.77 -3.31 7.53
C LEU A 33 5.56 -1.96 6.85
N ALA A 34 6.50 -1.57 6.00
CA ALA A 34 6.39 -0.41 5.14
C ALA A 34 6.10 -0.85 3.70
N MET A 35 4.94 -0.48 3.17
CA MET A 35 4.58 -0.65 1.76
C MET A 35 5.00 0.61 1.01
N ILE A 36 5.74 0.45 -0.08
CA ILE A 36 6.38 1.54 -0.83
C ILE A 36 5.92 1.47 -2.28
N ASP A 37 5.59 2.62 -2.86
CA ASP A 37 5.19 2.72 -4.27
C ASP A 37 5.95 3.86 -4.95
N VAL A 38 6.34 3.63 -6.19
CA VAL A 38 7.03 4.63 -7.02
C VAL A 38 6.02 5.59 -7.63
N ASP A 39 6.08 6.85 -7.23
CA ASP A 39 5.14 7.85 -7.71
C ASP A 39 5.31 8.08 -9.22
N HIS A 40 4.17 8.17 -9.92
CA HIS A 40 4.13 8.44 -11.37
C HIS A 40 4.88 7.42 -12.25
N PHE A 41 5.14 6.19 -11.76
CA PHE A 41 5.91 5.20 -12.51
C PHE A 41 5.32 4.82 -13.88
N LEU A 42 3.98 4.75 -13.98
CA LEU A 42 3.32 4.51 -15.27
C LEU A 42 3.64 5.61 -16.30
N GLU A 43 3.70 6.86 -15.87
CA GLU A 43 4.03 8.01 -16.72
C GLU A 43 5.50 7.94 -17.19
N VAL A 44 6.41 7.58 -16.28
CA VAL A 44 7.83 7.33 -16.62
C VAL A 44 7.93 6.26 -17.71
N ASN A 45 7.22 5.14 -17.57
CA ASN A 45 7.22 4.09 -18.59
C ASN A 45 6.64 4.55 -19.94
N GLN A 46 5.60 5.38 -19.91
CA GLN A 46 4.95 5.89 -21.12
C GLN A 46 5.81 6.91 -21.87
N ILE A 47 6.54 7.76 -21.15
CA ILE A 47 7.36 8.83 -21.72
C ILE A 47 8.76 8.34 -22.09
N LEU A 48 9.42 7.60 -21.20
CA LEU A 48 10.83 7.23 -21.30
C LEU A 48 11.06 5.76 -21.67
N GLY A 49 9.99 4.99 -21.80
CA GLY A 49 10.03 3.58 -22.19
C GLY A 49 10.26 2.62 -21.01
N SER A 50 9.87 1.36 -21.23
CA SER A 50 9.91 0.30 -20.22
C SER A 50 11.33 -0.04 -19.75
N GLU A 51 12.34 0.11 -20.60
CA GLU A 51 13.74 -0.13 -20.22
C GLU A 51 14.20 0.87 -19.14
N THR A 52 13.78 2.13 -19.26
CA THR A 52 14.05 3.17 -18.26
C THR A 52 13.33 2.87 -16.96
N GLY A 53 12.06 2.45 -17.02
CA GLY A 53 11.34 2.02 -15.82
C GLY A 53 11.99 0.83 -15.12
N ASP A 54 12.47 -0.16 -15.89
CA ASP A 54 13.21 -1.29 -15.34
C ASP A 54 14.50 -0.87 -14.63
N GLN A 55 15.20 0.15 -15.14
CA GLN A 55 16.39 0.72 -14.50
C GLN A 55 16.05 1.42 -13.18
N VAL A 56 14.98 2.23 -13.18
CA VAL A 56 14.46 2.88 -11.96
C VAL A 56 14.16 1.85 -10.88
N LEU A 57 13.46 0.76 -11.22
CA LEU A 57 13.11 -0.28 -10.25
C LEU A 57 14.36 -0.99 -9.71
N LYS A 58 15.37 -1.24 -10.54
CA LYS A 58 16.65 -1.84 -10.13
C LYS A 58 17.45 -0.91 -9.20
N GLN A 59 17.49 0.38 -9.49
CA GLN A 59 18.17 1.36 -8.66
C GLN A 59 17.47 1.54 -7.33
N LEU A 60 16.13 1.65 -7.32
CA LEU A 60 15.36 1.70 -6.09
C LEU A 60 15.59 0.43 -5.24
N ALA A 61 15.58 -0.74 -5.87
CA ALA A 61 15.88 -2.00 -5.19
C ALA A 61 17.28 -2.01 -4.55
N ALA A 62 18.29 -1.46 -5.22
CA ALA A 62 19.63 -1.32 -4.67
C ALA A 62 19.64 -0.39 -3.44
N VAL A 63 18.91 0.73 -3.49
CA VAL A 63 18.82 1.64 -2.35
C VAL A 63 18.06 1.02 -1.17
N LEU A 64 16.97 0.30 -1.43
CA LEU A 64 16.18 -0.40 -0.42
C LEU A 64 16.98 -1.49 0.30
N LYS A 65 17.84 -2.21 -0.43
CA LYS A 65 18.68 -3.28 0.12
C LYS A 65 19.72 -2.78 1.13
N GLU A 66 20.13 -1.53 1.01
CA GLU A 66 21.08 -0.88 1.91
C GLU A 66 20.40 -0.20 3.12
N GLU A 67 19.07 -0.31 3.24
CA GLU A 67 18.33 0.29 4.36
C GLU A 67 18.60 -0.50 5.66
N PRO A 68 19.20 0.12 6.69
CA PRO A 68 19.69 -0.60 7.85
C PRO A 68 18.57 -1.19 8.69
N GLY A 69 18.73 -2.46 9.08
CA GLY A 69 17.75 -3.16 9.94
C GLY A 69 16.42 -3.47 9.24
N ALA A 70 16.38 -3.40 7.91
CA ALA A 70 15.23 -3.74 7.11
C ALA A 70 15.57 -4.83 6.09
N GLU A 71 14.63 -5.73 5.83
CA GLU A 71 14.70 -6.68 4.71
C GLU A 71 13.81 -6.19 3.57
N ALA A 72 14.33 -6.20 2.35
CA ALA A 72 13.71 -5.57 1.19
C ALA A 72 13.05 -6.57 0.25
N TYR A 73 11.83 -6.22 -0.19
CA TYR A 73 11.00 -7.06 -1.04
C TYR A 73 10.45 -6.27 -2.22
N ARG A 74 10.30 -6.94 -3.37
CA ARG A 74 9.43 -6.47 -4.45
C ARG A 74 8.12 -7.25 -4.39
N VAL A 75 7.01 -6.53 -4.27
CA VAL A 75 5.69 -7.11 -4.08
C VAL A 75 5.06 -7.39 -5.44
N SER A 76 4.91 -6.36 -6.26
CA SER A 76 4.34 -6.43 -7.60
C SER A 76 4.71 -5.17 -8.37
N GLY A 77 4.80 -5.19 -9.70
CA GLY A 77 4.97 -3.96 -10.51
C GLY A 77 6.04 -3.00 -9.96
N ASP A 78 5.59 -1.83 -9.52
CA ASP A 78 6.31 -0.72 -8.87
C ASP A 78 6.16 -0.68 -7.34
N GLU A 79 5.52 -1.67 -6.76
CA GLU A 79 5.33 -1.82 -5.31
C GLU A 79 6.47 -2.63 -4.68
N PHE A 80 7.04 -2.05 -3.63
CA PHE A 80 8.06 -2.65 -2.78
C PHE A 80 7.57 -2.72 -1.33
N ALA A 81 8.30 -3.48 -0.52
CA ALA A 81 8.10 -3.48 0.92
C ALA A 81 9.42 -3.57 1.66
N LEU A 82 9.45 -2.96 2.85
CA LEU A 82 10.47 -3.16 3.87
C LEU A 82 9.83 -3.80 5.10
N VAL A 83 10.46 -4.85 5.60
CA VAL A 83 10.11 -5.46 6.89
C VAL A 83 11.16 -5.02 7.91
N LEU A 84 10.72 -4.30 8.95
CA LEU A 84 11.57 -3.78 10.02
C LEU A 84 11.29 -4.55 11.31
N GLU A 85 12.24 -5.38 11.70
CA GLU A 85 12.12 -6.23 12.91
C GLU A 85 12.41 -5.43 14.18
N GLY A 86 11.61 -5.64 15.22
CA GLY A 86 11.81 -5.00 16.53
C GLY A 86 11.57 -3.48 16.57
N ALA A 87 11.18 -2.87 15.45
CA ALA A 87 10.91 -1.43 15.38
C ALA A 87 9.54 -1.09 15.97
N THR A 88 9.48 -0.02 16.78
CA THR A 88 8.19 0.61 17.11
C THR A 88 7.61 1.32 15.89
N LEU A 89 6.31 1.62 15.92
CA LEU A 89 5.67 2.35 14.83
C LEU A 89 6.35 3.71 14.57
N GLU A 90 6.72 4.43 15.62
CA GLU A 90 7.38 5.74 15.53
C GLU A 90 8.79 5.62 14.94
N GLN A 91 9.54 4.59 15.33
CA GLN A 91 10.87 4.32 14.79
C GLN A 91 10.80 3.98 13.30
N ALA A 92 9.87 3.10 12.92
CA ALA A 92 9.63 2.73 11.53
C ALA A 92 9.20 3.95 10.71
N PHE A 93 8.28 4.76 11.23
CA PHE A 93 7.84 6.00 10.56
C PHE A 93 9.01 6.96 10.32
N LEU A 94 9.81 7.25 11.36
CA LEU A 94 10.94 8.17 11.24
C LEU A 94 12.04 7.62 10.31
N GLN A 95 12.25 6.31 10.31
CA GLN A 95 13.16 5.66 9.37
C GLN A 95 12.65 5.80 7.92
N MET A 96 11.36 5.54 7.69
CA MET A 96 10.77 5.69 6.36
C MET A 96 10.73 7.13 5.88
N GLU A 97 10.53 8.12 6.75
CA GLU A 97 10.60 9.54 6.37
C GLU A 97 12.02 9.93 5.95
N ARG A 98 13.05 9.43 6.66
CA ARG A 98 14.44 9.63 6.26
C ARG A 98 14.75 8.96 4.92
N PHE A 99 14.27 7.74 4.72
CA PHE A 99 14.40 7.02 3.46
C PHE A 99 13.72 7.78 2.31
N ARG A 100 12.46 8.20 2.49
CA ARG A 100 11.70 8.99 1.50
C ARG A 100 12.43 10.28 1.12
N ALA A 101 12.87 11.05 2.11
CA ALA A 101 13.62 12.28 1.89
C ALA A 101 14.96 12.04 1.16
N LYS A 102 15.63 10.90 1.45
CA LYS A 102 16.83 10.48 0.73
C LYS A 102 16.51 10.20 -0.75
N ILE A 103 15.42 9.48 -1.05
CA ILE A 103 14.99 9.21 -2.43
C ILE A 103 14.66 10.53 -3.16
N GLU A 104 13.88 11.42 -2.53
CA GLU A 104 13.51 12.72 -3.09
C GLU A 104 14.75 13.60 -3.39
N ALA A 105 15.74 13.61 -2.50
CA ALA A 105 16.98 14.34 -2.69
C ALA A 105 17.91 13.69 -3.74
N SER A 106 17.73 12.40 -4.02
CA SER A 106 18.60 11.59 -4.88
C SER A 106 18.15 11.58 -6.34
N ALA A 107 17.78 12.74 -6.90
CA ALA A 107 17.35 12.85 -8.29
C ALA A 107 18.35 12.23 -9.29
N ASP A 108 19.65 12.32 -9.00
CA ASP A 108 20.71 11.80 -9.86
C ASP A 108 20.89 10.27 -9.78
N VAL A 109 20.40 9.62 -8.71
CA VAL A 109 20.50 8.16 -8.54
C VAL A 109 19.72 7.44 -9.63
N PHE A 110 18.62 8.04 -10.09
CA PHE A 110 17.77 7.46 -11.12
C PHE A 110 18.24 7.73 -12.55
N GLN A 111 19.26 8.58 -12.72
CA GLN A 111 19.80 9.00 -14.03
C GLN A 111 18.71 9.53 -14.98
N LEU A 112 17.66 10.12 -14.41
CA LEU A 112 16.53 10.70 -15.16
C LEU A 112 16.75 12.19 -15.41
N PRO A 113 16.17 12.74 -16.50
CA PRO A 113 16.08 14.18 -16.68
C PRO A 113 15.45 14.85 -15.45
N GLN A 114 15.86 16.07 -15.10
CA GLN A 114 15.36 16.75 -13.90
C GLN A 114 13.83 16.95 -13.86
N GLU A 115 13.19 16.97 -15.03
CA GLU A 115 11.74 17.03 -15.20
C GLU A 115 11.01 15.73 -14.87
N HIS A 116 11.73 14.62 -14.72
CA HIS A 116 11.21 13.28 -14.40
C HIS A 116 11.74 12.77 -13.06
N ARG A 117 11.84 13.65 -12.07
CA ARG A 117 12.19 13.25 -10.69
C ARG A 117 11.18 12.24 -10.16
N ILE A 118 11.71 11.20 -9.54
CA ILE A 118 10.91 10.15 -8.93
C ILE A 118 10.91 10.34 -7.42
N THR A 119 9.72 10.26 -6.84
CA THR A 119 9.49 10.18 -5.41
C THR A 119 8.86 8.84 -5.06
N VAL A 120 8.80 8.53 -3.77
CA VAL A 120 8.09 7.36 -3.28
C VAL A 120 7.05 7.78 -2.27
N THR A 121 5.92 7.09 -2.30
CA THR A 121 4.91 7.17 -1.25
C THR A 121 4.98 5.91 -0.41
N ILE A 122 4.85 6.05 0.91
CA ILE A 122 5.06 4.94 1.85
C ILE A 122 3.90 4.86 2.85
N GLY A 123 3.39 3.65 3.07
CA GLY A 123 2.45 3.35 4.15
C GLY A 123 3.07 2.41 5.17
N VAL A 124 3.06 2.78 6.46
CA VAL A 124 3.74 2.02 7.53
C VAL A 124 2.75 1.52 8.56
N ALA A 125 2.68 0.22 8.80
CA ALA A 125 1.88 -0.39 9.85
C ALA A 125 2.75 -1.25 10.78
N GLN A 126 2.31 -1.46 12.01
CA GLN A 126 3.06 -2.24 13.01
C GLN A 126 2.21 -3.34 13.65
N TYR A 127 2.77 -4.54 13.76
CA TYR A 127 2.22 -5.60 14.60
C TYR A 127 2.61 -5.37 16.07
N PRO A 128 1.70 -5.59 17.04
CA PRO A 128 0.30 -6.02 16.87
C PRO A 128 -0.72 -4.86 16.76
N ARG A 129 -0.26 -3.60 16.75
CA ARG A 129 -1.10 -2.39 16.79
C ARG A 129 -2.14 -2.35 15.67
N ASP A 130 -1.69 -2.52 14.44
CA ASP A 130 -2.47 -2.25 13.21
C ASP A 130 -3.04 -3.53 12.57
N GLY A 131 -2.66 -4.68 13.11
CA GLY A 131 -3.12 -5.98 12.61
C GLY A 131 -2.49 -7.12 13.40
N LYS A 132 -3.27 -8.16 13.66
CA LYS A 132 -2.82 -9.37 14.38
C LYS A 132 -2.45 -10.55 13.46
N THR A 133 -2.64 -10.38 12.16
CA THR A 133 -2.28 -11.34 11.13
C THR A 133 -1.51 -10.61 10.05
N GLU A 134 -0.66 -11.34 9.30
CA GLU A 134 0.08 -10.78 8.18
C GLU A 134 -0.86 -10.05 7.20
N SER A 135 -1.98 -10.68 6.86
CA SER A 135 -2.97 -10.10 5.96
C SER A 135 -3.63 -8.82 6.49
N ALA A 136 -3.85 -8.72 7.81
CA ALA A 136 -4.39 -7.51 8.44
C ALA A 136 -3.35 -6.40 8.46
N LEU A 137 -2.11 -6.72 8.85
CA LEU A 137 -1.00 -5.78 8.88
C LEU A 137 -0.70 -5.20 7.48
N ARG A 138 -0.63 -6.07 6.47
CA ARG A 138 -0.44 -5.68 5.07
C ARG A 138 -1.56 -4.78 4.58
N ARG A 139 -2.83 -5.12 4.87
CA ARG A 139 -3.96 -4.24 4.52
C ARG A 139 -3.87 -2.87 5.19
N ALA A 140 -3.46 -2.81 6.45
CA ALA A 140 -3.28 -1.54 7.15
C ALA A 140 -2.19 -0.68 6.51
N ALA A 141 -1.02 -1.27 6.21
CA ALA A 141 0.07 -0.58 5.51
C ALA A 141 -0.36 -0.10 4.11
N SER A 142 -1.06 -0.95 3.35
CA SER A 142 -1.61 -0.58 2.03
C SER A 142 -2.67 0.54 2.14
N ALA A 143 -3.52 0.53 3.16
CA ALA A 143 -4.51 1.60 3.36
C ALA A 143 -3.82 2.94 3.68
N ALA A 144 -2.76 2.92 4.49
CA ALA A 144 -1.93 4.08 4.74
C ALA A 144 -1.28 4.61 3.46
N LEU A 145 -0.72 3.72 2.64
CA LEU A 145 -0.11 4.06 1.36
C LEU A 145 -1.12 4.72 0.40
N VAL A 146 -2.32 4.15 0.28
CA VAL A 146 -3.40 4.73 -0.54
C VAL A 146 -3.78 6.12 -0.04
N SER A 147 -3.96 6.29 1.27
CA SER A 147 -4.27 7.60 1.87
C SER A 147 -3.17 8.63 1.58
N ALA A 148 -1.90 8.24 1.67
CA ALA A 148 -0.79 9.10 1.31
C ALA A 148 -0.80 9.49 -0.18
N LYS A 149 -1.17 8.58 -1.08
CA LYS A 149 -1.32 8.90 -2.51
C LYS A 149 -2.44 9.90 -2.76
N GLU A 150 -3.55 9.81 -2.03
CA GLU A 150 -4.70 10.72 -2.14
C GLU A 150 -4.41 12.13 -1.61
N ILE A 151 -3.58 12.25 -0.56
CA ILE A 151 -3.25 13.53 0.08
C ILE A 151 -2.18 14.32 -0.70
N GLY A 152 -1.43 13.67 -1.60
CA GLY A 152 -0.46 14.37 -2.43
C GLY A 152 0.79 13.58 -2.83
N ARG A 153 0.88 12.29 -2.49
CA ARG A 153 2.08 11.44 -2.70
C ARG A 153 3.32 11.98 -1.98
N ASN A 154 4.50 11.41 -2.24
CA ASN A 154 5.78 11.84 -1.69
C ASN A 154 5.73 12.07 -0.16
N GLN A 155 5.15 11.13 0.57
CA GLN A 155 5.01 11.20 2.02
C GLN A 155 4.92 9.81 2.64
N VAL A 156 5.21 9.72 3.93
CA VAL A 156 4.91 8.54 4.73
C VAL A 156 3.58 8.75 5.46
N ALA A 157 2.71 7.76 5.42
CA ALA A 157 1.49 7.74 6.23
C ALA A 157 1.45 6.51 7.14
N LEU A 158 0.71 6.68 8.23
CA LEU A 158 0.32 5.60 9.12
C LEU A 158 -1.13 5.20 8.82
N PRO A 159 -1.54 3.96 9.13
CA PRO A 159 -2.93 3.57 9.08
C PRO A 159 -3.74 4.62 9.85
N PRO A 160 -4.79 5.20 9.23
CA PRO A 160 -5.68 6.05 9.99
C PRO A 160 -6.15 5.24 11.19
N ASN A 161 -6.12 5.84 12.39
CA ASN A 161 -6.73 5.19 13.55
C ASN A 161 -8.13 4.76 13.11
N GLU A 162 -8.44 3.47 13.22
CA GLU A 162 -9.80 2.95 13.07
C GLU A 162 -10.67 3.47 14.22
N GLU A 163 -10.67 4.77 14.51
CA GLU A 163 -11.84 5.38 15.07
C GLU A 163 -12.96 5.06 14.08
N MET A 164 -13.84 4.15 14.49
CA MET A 164 -15.16 4.03 13.90
C MET A 164 -15.80 5.41 13.99
N VAL A 165 -15.66 6.20 12.93
CA VAL A 165 -16.49 7.39 12.76
C VAL A 165 -17.91 6.86 12.69
N MET A 166 -18.76 7.24 13.65
CA MET A 166 -20.17 6.87 13.61
C MET A 166 -20.79 7.46 12.34
N LYS A 167 -20.83 6.66 11.27
CA LYS A 167 -21.54 7.03 10.03
C LYS A 167 -23.05 6.90 10.20
N SER A 168 -23.55 6.48 11.36
CA SER A 168 -24.99 6.49 11.69
C SER A 168 -25.60 7.89 11.52
N CYS A 169 -24.81 8.97 11.62
CA CYS A 169 -25.22 10.35 11.35
C CYS A 169 -25.69 10.59 9.90
N TYR A 170 -25.26 9.78 8.94
CA TYR A 170 -25.64 9.89 7.53
C TYR A 170 -26.91 9.11 7.19
N TYR A 171 -27.44 8.31 8.12
CA TYR A 171 -28.59 7.46 7.89
C TYR A 171 -29.77 7.91 8.76
N PRO A 172 -30.98 8.04 8.20
CA PRO A 172 -32.18 8.24 8.99
C PRO A 172 -32.35 7.11 10.03
N SER A 173 -32.92 7.45 11.20
CA SER A 173 -33.15 6.50 12.30
C SER A 173 -33.98 5.28 11.89
N THR A 174 -34.84 5.43 10.89
CA THR A 174 -35.61 4.35 10.26
C THR A 174 -34.73 3.33 9.55
N ASN A 175 -33.68 3.77 8.86
CA ASN A 175 -32.75 2.89 8.14
C ASN A 175 -31.86 2.12 9.12
N VAL A 176 -31.39 2.78 10.19
CA VAL A 176 -30.60 2.12 11.25
C VAL A 176 -31.43 1.01 11.93
N ARG A 177 -32.71 1.28 12.21
CA ARG A 177 -33.62 0.25 12.78
C ARG A 177 -33.83 -0.94 11.83
N ARG A 178 -33.95 -0.69 10.53
CA ARG A 178 -34.06 -1.75 9.51
C ARG A 178 -32.78 -2.56 9.40
N LEU A 179 -31.61 -1.91 9.43
CA LEU A 179 -30.31 -2.58 9.42
C LEU A 179 -30.16 -3.51 10.63
N LYS A 180 -30.53 -3.05 11.83
CA LYS A 180 -30.54 -3.89 13.04
C LYS A 180 -31.42 -5.13 12.88
N SER A 181 -32.66 -4.94 12.43
CA SER A 181 -33.59 -6.05 12.21
C SER A 181 -33.06 -7.06 11.18
N LEU A 182 -32.41 -6.58 10.12
CA LEU A 182 -31.80 -7.42 9.10
C LEU A 182 -30.58 -8.18 9.64
N ALA A 183 -29.75 -7.53 10.45
CA ALA A 183 -28.60 -8.14 11.11
C ALA A 183 -29.03 -9.30 12.03
N GLU A 184 -30.09 -9.11 12.82
CA GLU A 184 -30.68 -10.14 13.68
C GLU A 184 -31.22 -11.33 12.86
N GLN A 185 -31.95 -11.06 11.78
CA GLN A 185 -32.49 -12.12 10.89
C GLN A 185 -31.39 -12.95 10.23
N LEU A 186 -30.30 -12.30 9.83
CA LEU A 186 -29.17 -12.95 9.15
C LEU A 186 -28.13 -13.52 10.12
N ASN A 187 -28.32 -13.36 11.44
CA ASN A 187 -27.35 -13.69 12.47
C ASN A 187 -25.94 -13.13 12.15
N LYS A 188 -25.91 -11.88 11.65
CA LYS A 188 -24.69 -11.15 11.27
C LYS A 188 -24.58 -9.88 12.12
N LYS A 189 -23.37 -9.34 12.26
CA LYS A 189 -23.18 -8.00 12.84
C LYS A 189 -23.61 -6.92 11.82
N GLU A 190 -24.21 -5.83 12.28
CA GLU A 190 -24.56 -4.68 11.42
C GLU A 190 -23.34 -4.15 10.64
N SER A 191 -22.16 -4.14 11.27
CA SER A 191 -20.89 -3.74 10.64
C SER A 191 -20.42 -4.70 9.54
N ALA A 192 -20.85 -5.96 9.54
CA ALA A 192 -20.56 -6.88 8.44
C ALA A 192 -21.43 -6.58 7.23
N LEU A 193 -22.72 -6.30 7.44
CA LEU A 193 -23.66 -5.92 6.39
C LEU A 193 -23.31 -4.58 5.74
N LEU A 194 -22.87 -3.60 6.52
CA LEU A 194 -22.43 -2.30 5.98
C LEU A 194 -21.17 -2.42 5.11
N ARG A 195 -20.22 -3.29 5.51
CA ARG A 195 -19.04 -3.59 4.69
C ARG A 195 -19.42 -4.31 3.41
N GLU A 196 -20.28 -5.32 3.50
CA GLU A 196 -20.80 -6.07 2.33
C GLU A 196 -21.49 -5.12 1.34
N ALA A 197 -22.36 -4.23 1.83
CA ALA A 197 -23.04 -3.24 0.99
C ALA A 197 -22.08 -2.22 0.36
N LEU A 198 -21.03 -1.80 1.09
CA LEU A 198 -20.01 -0.90 0.56
C LEU A 198 -19.17 -1.58 -0.52
N ASP A 199 -18.73 -2.83 -0.29
CA ASP A 199 -17.97 -3.61 -1.26
C ASP A 199 -18.77 -3.81 -2.55
N ASP A 200 -20.07 -4.09 -2.44
CA ASP A 200 -20.96 -4.22 -3.59
C ASP A 200 -21.16 -2.89 -4.32
N LEU A 201 -21.25 -1.77 -3.59
CA LEU A 201 -21.34 -0.44 -4.18
C LEU A 201 -20.06 -0.09 -4.95
N LEU A 202 -18.89 -0.32 -4.35
CA LEU A 202 -17.60 -0.08 -4.98
C LEU A 202 -17.46 -0.95 -6.24
N ARG A 203 -17.71 -2.27 -6.15
CA ARG A 203 -17.71 -3.18 -7.31
C ARG A 203 -18.64 -2.73 -8.44
N LYS A 204 -19.81 -2.20 -8.09
CA LYS A 204 -20.80 -1.69 -9.06
C LYS A 204 -20.23 -0.53 -9.87
N TYR A 205 -19.49 0.39 -9.23
CA TYR A 205 -18.98 1.59 -9.88
C TYR A 205 -17.57 1.43 -10.48
N ASP A 206 -16.75 0.52 -9.94
CA ASP A 206 -15.43 0.16 -10.49
C ASP A 206 -15.54 -0.37 -11.93
N ARG A 207 -16.56 -1.20 -12.20
CA ARG A 207 -16.85 -1.71 -13.56
C ARG A 207 -17.40 -0.63 -14.51
N SER A 208 -17.96 0.44 -13.97
CA SER A 208 -18.60 1.50 -14.77
C SER A 208 -17.60 2.55 -15.29
N GLU A 209 -16.46 2.73 -14.62
CA GLU A 209 -15.39 3.60 -15.11
C GLU A 209 -14.65 3.00 -16.31
N VAL A 210 -14.43 1.67 -16.32
CA VAL A 210 -13.83 0.95 -17.46
C VAL A 210 -14.72 1.00 -18.71
N ALA A 211 -16.04 1.02 -18.54
CA ALA A 211 -17.00 1.15 -19.65
C ALA A 211 -17.15 2.58 -20.21
N ARG A 212 -16.75 3.61 -19.44
CA ARG A 212 -16.76 5.01 -19.91
C ARG A 212 -15.51 5.38 -20.69
N LYS A 213 -14.34 4.80 -20.38
CA LYS A 213 -13.10 5.06 -21.14
C LYS A 213 -13.06 4.42 -22.54
N THR A 214 -13.96 3.50 -22.87
CA THR A 214 -14.00 2.82 -24.18
C THR A 214 -14.98 3.44 -25.20
N LYS A 215 -15.69 4.52 -24.85
CA LYS A 215 -16.73 5.15 -25.71
C LYS A 215 -16.39 6.53 -26.30
N HIS A 216 -15.10 6.87 -26.40
CA HIS A 216 -14.67 7.99 -27.27
C HIS A 216 -13.52 7.57 -28.20
N PRO A 217 -13.83 7.03 -29.40
CA PRO A 217 -13.05 7.34 -30.59
C PRO A 217 -13.54 8.67 -31.17
N GLY A 218 -12.60 9.53 -31.53
CA GLY A 218 -12.84 10.91 -31.94
C GLY A 218 -13.82 11.09 -33.10
N HIS A 219 -14.56 12.18 -33.03
CA HIS A 219 -14.99 12.93 -34.20
C HIS A 219 -14.10 14.16 -34.30
N SER A 220 -13.20 14.16 -35.29
CA SER A 220 -12.73 15.30 -36.08
C SER A 220 -11.93 14.74 -37.24
#